data_AF-R8AQY3-F1
#
_entry.id   AF-R8AQY3-F1
#
_cell.length_a   1.000
_cell.length_b   1.000
_cell.length_c   1.000
_cell.angle_alpha   90.00
_cell.angle_beta   90.00
_cell.angle_gamma   90.00
#
_symmetry.space_group_name_H-M   'P 1'
#
loop_
_entity.id
_entity.type
_entity.pdbx_description
1 polymer ?
#
loop_
_entity_poly.entity_id
_entity_poly.type
_entity_poly.pdbx_seq_one_letter_code
_entity_poly.pdbx_strand_id
1 'polypeptide(L)'
;SGDSMIQAGIHSGDLLIVDRAITPIHGSIVIACVNGEFTVKYLHTHPSPALLPANPAYPVLYLREDQELEIFGVVTFVLHKTKLG
;
A
#
# COMPACT_ATOMS: atom_id res chain seq x y z
N SER A 1 -5.90 -7.83 -5.29
CA SER A 1 -5.58 -7.77 -6.74
C SER A 1 -5.97 -6.40 -7.25
N GLY A 2 -5.23 -5.87 -8.22
CA GLY A 2 -5.45 -4.53 -8.75
C GLY A 2 -4.16 -3.90 -9.25
N ASP A 3 -4.29 -2.79 -9.94
CA ASP A 3 -3.21 -2.06 -10.62
C ASP A 3 -2.99 -0.65 -10.03
N SER A 4 -3.55 -0.36 -8.86
CA SER A 4 -3.38 0.94 -8.18
C SER A 4 -1.93 1.28 -7.82
N MET A 5 -1.02 0.30 -7.88
CA MET A 5 0.39 0.45 -7.53
C MET A 5 1.35 0.13 -8.70
N ILE A 6 0.86 0.12 -9.94
CA ILE A 6 1.69 -0.27 -11.11
C ILE A 6 2.94 0.58 -11.30
N GLN A 7 2.89 1.88 -11.05
CA GLN A 7 4.07 2.75 -11.20
C GLN A 7 5.09 2.55 -10.06
N ALA A 8 4.69 1.89 -8.97
CA ALA A 8 5.62 1.39 -7.95
C ALA A 8 6.19 0.00 -8.29
N GLY A 9 5.88 -0.53 -9.48
CA GLY A 9 6.28 -1.88 -9.87
C GLY A 9 5.56 -2.96 -9.08
N ILE A 10 4.33 -2.71 -8.59
CA ILE A 10 3.50 -3.75 -7.97
C ILE A 10 2.35 -4.07 -8.91
N HIS A 11 2.36 -5.29 -9.43
CA HIS A 11 1.41 -5.80 -10.39
C HIS A 11 0.44 -6.78 -9.72
N SER A 12 -0.71 -6.94 -10.36
CA SER A 12 -1.68 -7.93 -9.90
C SER A 12 -1.09 -9.34 -10.02
N GLY A 13 -1.09 -10.07 -8.90
CA GLY A 13 -0.53 -11.43 -8.81
C GLY A 13 0.89 -11.50 -8.24
N ASP A 14 1.51 -10.36 -7.96
CA ASP A 14 2.80 -10.33 -7.26
C ASP A 14 2.69 -10.80 -5.82
N LEU A 15 3.78 -11.39 -5.33
CA LEU A 15 3.94 -11.71 -3.92
C LEU A 15 4.68 -10.57 -3.22
N LEU A 16 4.14 -10.13 -2.09
CA LEU A 16 4.71 -9.07 -1.28
C LEU A 16 5.32 -9.65 -0.02
N ILE A 17 6.58 -9.31 0.26
CA ILE A 17 7.21 -9.58 1.55
C ILE A 17 7.01 -8.37 2.44
N VAL A 18 6.46 -8.61 3.63
CA VAL A 18 6.03 -7.57 4.56
C VAL A 18 6.75 -7.76 5.89
N ASP A 19 7.36 -6.70 6.39
CA ASP A 19 7.99 -6.66 7.71
C ASP A 19 7.12 -5.86 8.68
N ARG A 20 6.70 -6.49 9.78
CA ARG A 20 5.86 -5.90 10.82
C ARG A 20 6.66 -5.19 11.92
N ALA A 21 7.96 -5.44 12.00
CA ALA A 21 8.84 -4.82 12.99
C ALA A 21 9.34 -3.43 12.56
N ILE A 22 9.30 -3.14 11.25
CA ILE A 22 9.68 -1.83 10.72
C ILE A 22 8.57 -0.82 11.03
N THR A 23 8.94 0.26 11.71
CA THR A 23 8.04 1.40 11.91
C THR A 23 7.77 2.09 10.56
N PRO A 24 6.51 2.18 10.11
CA PRO A 24 6.18 2.79 8.84
C PRO A 24 6.40 4.31 8.91
N ILE A 25 7.12 4.84 7.92
CA ILE A 25 7.39 6.28 7.78
C ILE A 25 6.77 6.84 6.50
N HIS A 26 6.73 8.16 6.39
CA HIS A 26 6.30 8.85 5.16
C HIS A 26 7.01 8.28 3.92
N GLY A 27 6.24 7.95 2.88
CA GLY A 27 6.73 7.37 1.63
C GLY A 27 6.95 5.86 1.68
N SER A 28 6.75 5.19 2.82
CA SER A 28 6.81 3.72 2.87
C SER A 28 5.65 3.12 2.06
N ILE A 29 5.89 2.03 1.34
CA ILE A 29 4.80 1.21 0.82
C ILE A 29 4.33 0.31 1.98
N VAL A 30 3.05 0.38 2.30
CA VAL A 30 2.48 -0.33 3.45
C VAL A 30 1.32 -1.22 3.03
N ILE A 31 1.12 -2.29 3.79
CA ILE A 31 -0.17 -2.97 3.85
C ILE A 31 -0.99 -2.27 4.92
N ALA A 32 -2.09 -1.64 4.52
CA ALA A 32 -3.02 -0.96 5.42
C ALA A 32 -4.37 -1.68 5.40
N CYS A 33 -5.03 -1.77 6.55
CA CYS A 33 -6.42 -2.18 6.68
C CYS A 33 -7.23 -0.92 7.01
N VAL A 34 -8.16 -0.54 6.14
CA VAL A 34 -9.06 0.61 6.34
C VAL A 34 -10.47 0.09 6.46
N ASN A 35 -11.11 0.28 7.61
CA ASN A 35 -12.46 -0.22 7.90
C ASN A 35 -12.64 -1.72 7.56
N GLY A 36 -11.63 -2.54 7.84
CA GLY A 36 -11.63 -3.98 7.56
C GLY A 36 -11.18 -4.39 6.15
N GLU A 37 -10.89 -3.44 5.25
CA GLU A 37 -10.44 -3.73 3.89
C GLU A 37 -8.93 -3.51 3.73
N PHE A 38 -8.22 -4.56 3.28
CA PHE A 38 -6.79 -4.49 3.02
C PHE A 38 -6.45 -3.78 1.70
N THR A 39 -5.47 -2.88 1.74
CA THR A 39 -4.95 -2.16 0.58
C THR A 39 -3.43 -2.00 0.65
N VAL A 40 -2.81 -1.85 -0.53
CA VAL A 40 -1.38 -1.54 -0.67
C VAL A 40 -1.24 -0.15 -1.23
N LYS A 41 -0.57 0.74 -0.50
CA LYS A 41 -0.44 2.16 -0.83
C LYS A 41 0.87 2.73 -0.28
N TYR A 42 1.29 3.87 -0.80
CA TYR A 42 2.28 4.70 -0.13
C TYR A 42 1.64 5.37 1.08
N LEU A 43 2.28 5.28 2.24
CA LEU A 43 1.89 6.02 3.44
C LEU A 43 2.30 7.48 3.29
N HIS A 44 1.35 8.39 3.40
CA HIS A 44 1.58 9.83 3.40
C HIS A 44 1.13 10.40 4.73
N THR A 45 2.03 11.03 5.47
CA THR A 45 1.74 11.54 6.82
C THR A 45 1.63 13.07 6.89
N HIS A 46 2.13 13.80 5.87
CA HIS A 46 2.20 15.27 5.86
C HIS A 46 2.05 15.80 4.43
N PRO A 47 1.28 16.89 4.18
CA PRO A 47 0.65 17.76 5.18
C PRO A 47 -0.60 17.15 5.82
N SER A 48 -1.23 16.17 5.17
CA SER A 48 -2.41 15.48 5.68
C SER A 48 -2.22 13.96 5.56
N PRO A 49 -2.64 13.17 6.57
CA PRO A 49 -2.61 11.72 6.49
C PRO A 49 -3.43 11.17 5.31
N ALA A 50 -2.79 10.36 4.48
CA ALA A 50 -3.40 9.73 3.31
C ALA A 50 -2.67 8.43 2.93
N LEU A 51 -3.34 7.65 2.08
CA LEU A 51 -2.79 6.49 1.41
C LEU A 51 -2.79 6.77 -0.10
N LEU A 52 -1.60 6.91 -0.69
CA LEU A 52 -1.44 7.31 -2.09
C LEU A 52 -1.31 6.08 -3.00
N PRO A 53 -2.07 6.01 -4.10
CA PRO A 53 -1.80 5.04 -5.16
C PRO A 53 -0.53 5.41 -5.92
N ALA A 54 0.09 4.43 -6.56
CA ALA A 54 1.10 4.62 -7.59
C ALA A 54 0.49 4.40 -8.99
N ASN A 55 -0.69 4.97 -9.22
CA ASN A 55 -1.40 4.93 -10.48
C ASN A 55 -2.34 6.15 -10.55
N PRO A 56 -2.12 7.11 -11.46
CA PRO A 56 -2.93 8.33 -11.57
C PRO A 56 -4.42 8.08 -11.87
N ALA A 57 -4.78 6.89 -12.37
CA ALA A 57 -6.17 6.52 -12.58
C ALA A 57 -6.94 6.27 -11.26
N TYR A 58 -6.24 6.18 -10.13
CA TYR A 58 -6.82 5.93 -8.82
C TYR A 58 -6.77 7.20 -7.96
N PRO A 59 -7.84 7.49 -7.20
CA PRO A 59 -7.86 8.64 -6.32
C PRO A 59 -6.97 8.41 -5.08
N VAL A 60 -6.48 9.51 -4.50
CA VAL A 60 -5.86 9.52 -3.18
C VAL A 60 -6.91 9.17 -2.12
N LEU A 61 -6.56 8.26 -1.21
CA LEU A 61 -7.40 7.94 -0.06
C LEU A 61 -6.95 8.79 1.13
N TYR A 62 -7.62 9.92 1.35
CA TYR A 62 -7.42 10.74 2.55
C TYR A 62 -8.06 10.06 3.75
N LEU A 63 -7.30 9.95 4.84
CA LEU A 63 -7.75 9.32 6.07
C LEU A 63 -8.62 10.32 6.84
N ARG A 64 -9.82 9.87 7.23
CA ARG A 64 -10.74 10.66 8.04
C ARG A 64 -10.71 10.20 9.49
N GLU A 65 -11.10 11.08 10.41
CA GLU A 65 -11.09 10.79 11.85
C GLU A 65 -12.05 9.66 12.26
N ASP A 66 -13.07 9.39 11.45
CA ASP A 66 -14.07 8.35 11.67
C ASP A 66 -13.68 6.97 11.08
N GLN A 67 -12.51 6.87 10.44
CA GLN A 67 -12.04 5.62 9.85
C GLN A 67 -11.08 4.88 10.77
N GLU A 68 -11.26 3.57 10.87
CA GLU A 68 -10.30 2.69 11.50
C GLU A 68 -9.17 2.40 10.51
N LEU A 69 -7.94 2.75 10.89
CA LEU A 69 -6.74 2.45 10.14
C LEU A 69 -5.80 1.58 10.97
N GLU A 70 -5.48 0.41 10.44
CA GLU A 70 -4.38 -0.41 10.94
C GLU A 70 -3.28 -0.50 9.87
N ILE A 71 -2.04 -0.19 10.22
CA ILE A 71 -0.89 -0.50 9.37
C ILE A 71 -0.35 -1.87 9.77
N PHE A 72 -0.49 -2.85 8.88
CA PHE A 72 -0.09 -4.22 9.15
C PHE A 72 1.43 -4.39 9.10
N GLY A 73 2.10 -3.67 8.20
CA GLY A 73 3.56 -3.66 8.06
C GLY A 73 4.05 -2.95 6.80
N VAL A 74 5.37 -2.83 6.67
CA VAL A 74 6.04 -2.21 5.53
C VAL A 74 6.38 -3.27 4.49
N VAL A 75 6.07 -3.01 3.23
CA VAL A 75 6.46 -3.86 2.11
C VAL A 75 7.95 -3.66 1.85
N THR A 76 8.74 -4.72 1.98
CA THR A 76 10.20 -4.68 1.80
C THR A 76 10.64 -5.26 0.46
N PHE A 77 9.88 -6.20 -0.10
CA PHE A 77 10.14 -6.78 -1.42
C PHE A 77 8.87 -7.06 -2.19
N VAL A 78 8.98 -6.94 -3.51
CA VAL A 78 7.96 -7.35 -4.49
C VAL A 78 8.58 -8.45 -5.34
N LEU A 79 7.90 -9.59 -5.44
CA LEU A 79 8.36 -10.74 -6.21
C LEU A 79 7.43 -10.97 -7.40
N HIS A 80 7.96 -10.71 -8.59
CA HIS A 80 7.28 -10.94 -9.85
C HIS A 80 7.40 -12.39 -10.30
N LYS A 81 6.26 -13.06 -10.48
CA LYS A 81 6.25 -14.39 -11.07
C LYS A 81 6.47 -14.27 -12.58
N THR A 82 7.58 -14.81 -13.09
CA THR A 82 7.91 -14.80 -14.52
C THR A 82 7.32 -15.99 -15.28
N LYS A 83 7.04 -17.10 -14.58
CA LYS A 83 6.45 -18.29 -15.17
C LYS A 83 4.93 -18.12 -15.27
N LEU A 84 4.44 -17.97 -16.50
CA LEU A 84 3.02 -18.19 -16.81
C LEU A 84 2.73 -19.69 -16.66
N GLY A 85 1.69 -20.00 -15.89
CA GLY A 85 1.15 -21.35 -15.79
C GLY A 85 0.37 -21.71 -17.04
#